data_AF-A0A949UIV4-F1
#
_entry.id   AF-A0A949UIV4-F1
#
_cell.length_a   1.000
_cell.length_b   1.000
_cell.length_c   1.000
_cell.angle_alpha   90.00
_cell.angle_beta   90.00
_cell.angle_gamma   90.00
#
_symmetry.space_group_name_H-M   'P 1'
#
loop_
_entity.id
_entity.type
_entity.pdbx_description
1 polymer ?
#
loop_
_entity_poly.entity_id
_entity_poly.type
_entity_poly.pdbx_seq_one_letter_code
_entity_poly.pdbx_strand_id
1 'polypeptide(L)'
;MHLLAAKPGGFTDEDGIIDLAQSPADLVILSAADSSLAGLADAAESLPDDFPSIRLANWLQLIKPAALDLYQNKVLDYAKVVVVSLLGGESYWKYGFERLQAWAQASPERHLIVVPGDDTPDTALFDASTVSRDNAMRVWRFLREGGALNHRQLYAFLASELMGETRDWRDPQVLPPCLLYMPGPLPQATYSEWVQRWGTGAAHGSVCLLLFYRSTLQASNSAMLDDLIALIESQGLKPLPIAIASLKDAESLALVNALLLQSEADLIVNATGFASQTVSSPGLSSEPTVFVSPFAKDVPVMQLILSSSSEEDWTTYSQGLRSRDLAMQVVLPEMDGRIITRAVSFKAEAWRSERCEISVVRYALHHERALFVVQLLSAYCRLATKKNGDKRIALILANYPTKDGRIGNGVGLDTPASTLNILHQLQSAGYEVD
;
A
#
# COMPACT_ATOMS: atom_id res chain seq x y z
N MET A 1 35.11 -12.55 3.11
CA MET A 1 33.93 -12.04 2.38
C MET A 1 32.75 -12.88 2.86
N HIS A 2 31.83 -12.30 3.63
CA HIS A 2 30.68 -13.04 4.17
C HIS A 2 29.51 -12.94 3.17
N LEU A 3 29.01 -14.10 2.73
CA LEU A 3 27.77 -14.20 1.96
C LEU A 3 26.60 -14.19 2.94
N LEU A 4 25.62 -13.34 2.68
CA LEU A 4 24.39 -13.28 3.46
C LEU A 4 23.24 -13.87 2.65
N ALA A 5 22.38 -14.62 3.33
CA ALA A 5 21.12 -15.06 2.76
C ALA A 5 20.15 -13.88 2.67
N ALA A 6 19.35 -13.83 1.60
CA ALA A 6 18.28 -12.85 1.47
C ALA A 6 17.25 -13.01 2.60
N LYS A 7 16.89 -11.91 3.28
CA LYS A 7 15.83 -11.88 4.30
C LYS A 7 14.52 -11.38 3.68
N PRO A 8 13.42 -12.15 3.77
CA PRO A 8 12.11 -11.72 3.26
C PRO A 8 11.57 -10.51 4.04
N GLY A 9 11.12 -9.47 3.34
CA GLY A 9 10.39 -8.33 3.93
C GLY A 9 11.20 -7.42 4.86
N GLY A 10 12.45 -7.78 5.15
CA GLY A 10 13.38 -7.01 5.97
C GLY A 10 14.16 -5.98 5.17
N PHE A 11 14.80 -5.06 5.88
CA PHE A 11 15.76 -4.13 5.31
C PHE A 11 17.09 -4.86 5.04
N THR A 12 17.72 -4.60 3.90
CA THR A 12 19.06 -5.11 3.61
C THR A 12 20.09 -4.28 4.37
N ASP A 13 20.81 -4.89 5.31
CA ASP A 13 21.99 -4.28 5.95
C ASP A 13 23.05 -3.90 4.90
N GLU A 14 23.75 -2.80 5.12
CA GLU A 14 24.82 -2.31 4.23
C GLU A 14 26.03 -3.25 4.19
N ASP A 15 26.18 -4.18 5.13
CA ASP A 15 27.33 -5.05 5.26
C ASP A 15 27.05 -6.47 4.71
N GLY A 16 27.67 -6.85 3.59
CA GLY A 16 27.63 -8.22 3.04
C GLY A 16 27.17 -8.34 1.57
N ILE A 17 27.55 -9.43 0.90
CA ILE A 17 27.09 -9.76 -0.47
C ILE A 17 25.89 -10.69 -0.33
N ILE A 18 24.78 -10.33 -0.95
CA ILE A 18 23.56 -11.14 -0.91
C ILE A 18 23.66 -12.23 -1.99
N ASP A 19 23.49 -13.49 -1.59
CA ASP A 19 23.24 -14.61 -2.50
C ASP A 19 21.75 -14.97 -2.41
N LEU A 20 21.05 -14.88 -3.54
CA LEU A 20 19.63 -15.23 -3.61
C LEU A 20 19.39 -16.75 -3.53
N ALA A 21 20.46 -17.56 -3.69
CA ALA A 21 20.40 -19.02 -3.70
C ALA A 21 19.38 -19.58 -4.71
N GLN A 22 19.19 -18.87 -5.83
CA GLN A 22 18.35 -19.32 -6.93
C GLN A 22 19.14 -20.17 -7.93
N SER A 23 18.48 -21.17 -8.49
CA SER A 23 18.98 -22.02 -9.56
C SER A 23 18.69 -21.42 -10.96
N PRO A 24 19.38 -21.89 -12.01
CA PRO A 24 19.14 -21.44 -13.39
C PRO A 24 17.67 -21.49 -13.81
N ALA A 25 17.25 -20.56 -14.67
CA ALA A 25 15.91 -20.56 -15.24
C ALA A 25 15.82 -19.90 -16.62
N ASP A 26 14.82 -20.27 -17.41
CA ASP A 26 14.54 -19.75 -18.75
C ASP A 26 14.05 -18.29 -18.73
N LEU A 27 13.19 -17.94 -17.77
CA LEU A 27 12.59 -16.62 -17.59
C LEU A 27 12.98 -16.03 -16.22
N VAL A 28 13.55 -14.83 -16.23
CA VAL A 28 13.85 -14.06 -15.01
C VAL A 28 13.11 -12.73 -15.04
N ILE A 29 12.35 -12.41 -13.99
CA ILE A 29 11.71 -11.09 -13.83
C ILE A 29 12.26 -10.41 -12.57
N LEU A 30 12.82 -9.22 -12.77
CA LEU A 30 13.41 -8.39 -11.73
C LEU A 30 12.51 -7.17 -11.45
N SER A 31 12.16 -6.94 -10.18
CA SER A 31 11.40 -5.74 -9.77
C SER A 31 11.78 -5.27 -8.37
N ALA A 32 11.79 -3.97 -8.13
CA ALA A 32 12.01 -3.41 -6.78
C ALA A 32 10.80 -3.60 -5.86
N ALA A 33 9.63 -3.89 -6.43
CA ALA A 33 8.37 -3.94 -5.71
C ALA A 33 8.01 -5.38 -5.32
N ASP A 34 8.17 -5.72 -4.04
CA ASP A 34 7.79 -7.04 -3.50
C ASP A 34 6.34 -7.40 -3.81
N SER A 35 5.43 -6.41 -3.78
CA SER A 35 4.02 -6.60 -4.10
C SER A 35 3.81 -7.02 -5.57
N SER A 36 4.63 -6.52 -6.50
CA SER A 36 4.59 -6.98 -7.90
C SER A 36 5.10 -8.41 -8.03
N LEU A 37 6.19 -8.74 -7.32
CA LEU A 37 6.76 -10.09 -7.33
C LEU A 37 5.79 -11.09 -6.70
N ALA A 38 5.07 -10.71 -5.64
CA ALA A 38 4.04 -11.53 -5.02
C ALA A 38 2.92 -11.89 -6.00
N GLY A 39 2.36 -10.89 -6.68
CA GLY A 39 1.30 -11.13 -7.65
C GLY A 39 1.75 -11.93 -8.88
N LEU A 40 3.02 -11.80 -9.29
CA LEU A 40 3.62 -12.63 -10.34
C LEU A 40 3.80 -14.08 -9.87
N ALA A 41 4.26 -14.29 -8.64
CA ALA A 41 4.39 -15.62 -8.05
C ALA A 41 3.02 -16.33 -7.99
N ASP A 42 1.96 -15.65 -7.55
CA ASP A 42 0.60 -16.21 -7.54
C ASP A 42 0.14 -16.66 -8.93
N ALA A 43 0.42 -15.85 -9.95
CA ALA A 43 0.08 -16.22 -11.32
C ALA A 43 0.91 -17.41 -11.81
N ALA A 44 2.19 -17.49 -11.41
CA ALA A 44 3.07 -18.59 -11.77
C ALA A 44 2.60 -19.94 -11.20
N GLU A 45 2.02 -19.98 -10.00
CA GLU A 45 1.46 -21.21 -9.42
C GLU A 45 0.30 -21.80 -10.23
N SER A 46 -0.37 -20.98 -11.07
CA SER A 46 -1.47 -21.43 -11.94
C SER A 46 -1.01 -21.94 -13.32
N LEU A 47 0.28 -21.85 -13.63
CA LEU A 47 0.83 -22.30 -14.92
C LEU A 47 1.00 -23.83 -14.94
N PRO A 48 0.96 -24.48 -16.11
CA PRO A 48 1.16 -25.93 -16.20
C PRO A 48 2.60 -26.33 -15.84
N ASP A 49 2.82 -27.55 -15.34
CA ASP A 49 4.14 -28.00 -14.85
C ASP A 49 5.25 -27.99 -15.92
N ASP A 50 4.87 -28.04 -17.20
CA ASP A 50 5.77 -27.99 -18.35
C ASP A 50 6.16 -26.56 -18.79
N PHE A 51 5.62 -25.53 -18.13
CA PHE A 51 5.97 -24.14 -18.42
C PHE A 51 7.47 -23.89 -18.16
N PRO A 52 8.15 -23.03 -18.95
CA PRO A 52 9.57 -22.75 -18.80
C PRO A 52 9.90 -22.26 -17.39
N SER A 53 11.09 -22.59 -16.92
CA SER A 53 11.47 -22.28 -15.54
C SER A 53 11.47 -20.75 -15.27
N ILE A 54 10.99 -20.33 -14.10
CA ILE A 54 10.77 -18.91 -13.75
C ILE A 54 11.59 -18.54 -12.52
N ARG A 55 12.30 -17.41 -12.53
CA ARG A 55 12.82 -16.77 -11.30
C ARG A 55 12.27 -15.36 -11.16
N LEU A 56 11.87 -15.05 -9.94
CA LEU A 56 11.46 -13.72 -9.54
C LEU A 56 12.49 -13.22 -8.53
N ALA A 57 12.97 -11.99 -8.68
CA ALA A 57 13.93 -11.44 -7.74
C ALA A 57 13.77 -9.93 -7.55
N ASN A 58 14.04 -9.49 -6.32
CA ASN A 58 14.11 -8.07 -6.00
C ASN A 58 15.51 -7.54 -6.35
N TRP A 59 15.61 -6.73 -7.40
CA TRP A 59 16.92 -6.22 -7.85
C TRP A 59 17.59 -5.28 -6.85
N LEU A 60 16.87 -4.75 -5.85
CA LEU A 60 17.49 -4.01 -4.74
C LEU A 60 18.49 -4.88 -3.97
N GLN A 61 18.29 -6.20 -3.96
CA GLN A 61 19.22 -7.17 -3.36
C GLN A 61 20.46 -7.43 -4.24
N LEU A 62 20.43 -6.98 -5.50
CA LEU A 62 21.49 -7.12 -6.50
C LEU A 62 22.19 -5.79 -6.81
N ILE A 63 21.99 -4.75 -6.00
CA ILE A 63 22.63 -3.43 -6.20
C ILE A 63 24.15 -3.54 -6.18
N LYS A 64 24.71 -4.38 -5.29
CA LYS A 64 26.16 -4.56 -5.17
C LYS A 64 26.69 -5.29 -6.40
N PRO A 65 27.72 -4.77 -7.09
CA PRO A 65 28.29 -5.39 -8.29
C PRO A 65 28.60 -6.89 -8.13
N ALA A 66 29.23 -7.27 -7.01
CA ALA A 66 29.57 -8.66 -6.74
C ALA A 66 28.35 -9.57 -6.54
N ALA A 67 27.22 -9.06 -6.02
CA ALA A 67 25.97 -9.81 -5.90
C ALA A 67 25.36 -10.06 -7.28
N LEU A 68 25.33 -9.03 -8.13
CA LEU A 68 24.84 -9.17 -9.50
C LEU A 68 25.73 -10.09 -10.34
N ASP A 69 27.05 -9.97 -10.25
CA ASP A 69 27.98 -10.84 -10.98
C ASP A 69 27.81 -12.32 -10.57
N LEU A 70 27.63 -12.58 -9.28
CA LEU A 70 27.32 -13.91 -8.79
C LEU A 70 25.99 -14.42 -9.37
N TYR A 71 24.94 -13.58 -9.33
CA TYR A 71 23.63 -13.92 -9.86
C TYR A 71 23.63 -14.12 -11.37
N GLN A 72 24.41 -13.33 -12.11
CA GLN A 72 24.57 -13.48 -13.55
C GLN A 72 25.16 -14.85 -13.89
N ASN A 73 26.30 -15.19 -13.28
CA ASN A 73 26.97 -16.46 -13.53
C ASN A 73 26.13 -17.68 -13.14
N LYS A 74 25.32 -17.57 -12.07
CA LYS A 74 24.50 -18.69 -11.57
C LYS A 74 23.16 -18.82 -12.29
N VAL A 75 22.54 -17.72 -12.69
CA VAL A 75 21.13 -17.68 -13.14
C VAL A 75 21.01 -17.04 -14.52
N LEU A 76 21.40 -15.76 -14.67
CA LEU A 76 21.10 -15.01 -15.89
C LEU A 76 21.76 -15.62 -17.13
N ASP A 77 22.99 -16.14 -17.04
CA ASP A 77 23.68 -16.69 -18.20
C ASP A 77 22.98 -17.92 -18.82
N TYR A 78 22.08 -18.57 -18.08
CA TYR A 78 21.24 -19.67 -18.54
C TYR A 78 19.83 -19.23 -18.98
N ALA A 79 19.46 -17.97 -18.72
CA ALA A 79 18.17 -17.43 -19.09
C ALA A 79 18.07 -17.13 -20.59
N LYS A 80 16.85 -17.25 -21.10
CA LYS A 80 16.47 -16.83 -22.46
C LYS A 80 15.82 -15.46 -22.43
N VAL A 81 15.00 -15.19 -21.40
CA VAL A 81 14.27 -13.93 -21.26
C VAL A 81 14.55 -13.31 -19.90
N VAL A 82 14.97 -12.05 -19.88
CA VAL A 82 15.12 -11.24 -18.67
C VAL A 82 14.25 -10.00 -18.80
N VAL A 83 13.30 -9.84 -17.88
CA VAL A 83 12.44 -8.66 -17.77
C VAL A 83 12.84 -7.87 -16.54
N VAL A 84 13.06 -6.56 -16.68
CA VAL A 84 13.45 -5.69 -15.58
C VAL A 84 12.49 -4.51 -15.49
N SER A 85 11.78 -4.41 -14.37
CA SER A 85 11.02 -3.23 -13.99
C SER A 85 11.89 -2.33 -13.12
N LEU A 86 12.45 -1.28 -13.75
CA LEU A 86 13.47 -0.42 -13.17
C LEU A 86 12.87 0.92 -12.70
N LEU A 87 12.87 1.14 -11.39
CA LEU A 87 12.42 2.40 -10.79
C LEU A 87 13.57 3.41 -10.75
N GLY A 88 13.32 4.65 -11.18
CA GLY A 88 14.32 5.73 -11.17
C GLY A 88 15.23 5.81 -12.40
N GLY A 89 14.96 5.01 -13.43
CA GLY A 89 15.69 5.02 -14.69
C GLY A 89 17.10 4.39 -14.62
N GLU A 90 17.84 4.47 -15.74
CA GLU A 90 19.16 3.84 -15.90
C GLU A 90 20.17 4.23 -14.80
N SER A 91 20.13 5.48 -14.35
CA SER A 91 21.11 6.03 -13.40
C SER A 91 21.01 5.42 -12.01
N TYR A 92 19.83 4.92 -11.63
CA TYR A 92 19.58 4.37 -10.30
C TYR A 92 20.29 3.03 -10.09
N TRP A 93 20.43 2.22 -11.14
CA TRP A 93 21.12 0.94 -11.11
C TRP A 93 22.07 0.77 -12.29
N LYS A 94 22.93 1.78 -12.50
CA LYS A 94 23.81 1.90 -13.66
C LYS A 94 24.62 0.64 -13.97
N TYR A 95 25.30 0.09 -12.96
CA TYR A 95 26.10 -1.13 -13.14
C TYR A 95 25.24 -2.31 -13.61
N GLY A 96 24.06 -2.50 -13.02
CA GLY A 96 23.17 -3.59 -13.41
C GLY A 96 22.59 -3.41 -14.80
N PHE A 97 22.22 -2.18 -15.15
CA PHE A 97 21.75 -1.83 -16.48
C PHE A 97 22.80 -2.16 -17.56
N GLU A 98 24.05 -1.71 -17.38
CA GLU A 98 25.16 -1.98 -18.32
C GLU A 98 25.45 -3.48 -18.45
N ARG A 99 25.45 -4.23 -17.34
CA ARG A 99 25.69 -5.68 -17.35
C ARG A 99 24.58 -6.46 -18.06
N LEU A 100 23.33 -6.06 -17.88
CA LEU A 100 22.19 -6.67 -18.56
C LEU A 100 22.23 -6.43 -20.08
N GLN A 101 22.59 -5.23 -20.51
CA GLN A 101 22.78 -4.94 -21.94
C GLN A 101 23.91 -5.79 -22.54
N ALA A 102 25.05 -5.89 -21.85
CA ALA A 102 26.15 -6.75 -22.28
C ALA A 102 25.75 -8.24 -22.32
N TRP A 103 24.97 -8.70 -21.34
CA TRP A 103 24.43 -10.06 -21.28
C TRP A 103 23.55 -10.37 -22.50
N ALA A 104 22.70 -9.42 -22.90
CA ALA A 104 21.81 -9.57 -24.05
C ALA A 104 22.59 -9.55 -25.38
N GLN A 105 23.60 -8.69 -25.51
CA GLN A 105 24.46 -8.62 -26.71
C GLN A 105 25.33 -9.87 -26.92
N ALA A 106 25.58 -10.65 -25.86
CA ALA A 106 26.42 -11.84 -25.92
C ALA A 106 25.80 -13.01 -26.71
N SER A 107 24.48 -13.04 -26.91
CA SER A 107 23.81 -14.07 -27.72
C SER A 107 22.50 -13.55 -28.32
N PRO A 108 22.21 -13.80 -29.62
CA PRO A 108 20.95 -13.39 -30.25
C PRO A 108 19.72 -14.14 -29.71
N GLU A 109 19.91 -15.25 -28.99
CA GLU A 109 18.84 -16.02 -28.34
C GLU A 109 18.41 -15.44 -26.99
N ARG A 110 19.07 -14.37 -26.53
CA ARG A 110 18.78 -13.71 -25.25
C ARG A 110 17.94 -12.46 -25.46
N HIS A 111 16.78 -12.43 -24.81
CA HIS A 111 15.85 -11.32 -24.85
C HIS A 111 15.87 -10.54 -23.54
N LEU A 112 16.40 -9.32 -23.58
CA LEU A 112 16.28 -8.34 -22.51
C LEU A 112 15.10 -7.40 -22.77
N ILE A 113 14.28 -7.19 -21.76
CA ILE A 113 13.20 -6.21 -21.73
C ILE A 113 13.37 -5.33 -20.49
N VAL A 114 13.66 -4.05 -20.68
CA VAL A 114 13.78 -3.08 -19.60
C VAL A 114 12.62 -2.09 -19.70
N VAL A 115 11.84 -1.98 -18.63
CA VAL A 115 10.66 -1.12 -18.58
C VAL A 115 10.67 -0.25 -17.33
N PRO A 116 10.02 0.93 -17.36
CA PRO A 116 9.85 1.76 -16.18
C PRO A 116 9.18 1.03 -15.02
N GLY A 117 9.63 1.34 -13.81
CA GLY A 117 9.03 0.92 -12.54
C GLY A 117 7.85 1.80 -12.09
N ASP A 118 7.42 2.76 -12.89
CA ASP A 118 6.30 3.67 -12.63
C ASP A 118 5.43 3.86 -13.90
N ASP A 119 4.37 4.68 -13.78
CA ASP A 119 3.41 4.92 -14.86
C ASP A 119 3.90 5.92 -15.92
N THR A 120 5.12 6.45 -15.77
CA THR A 120 5.73 7.35 -16.74
C THR A 120 6.52 6.54 -17.78
N PRO A 121 6.24 6.69 -19.08
CA PRO A 121 7.03 6.02 -20.10
C PRO A 121 8.46 6.57 -20.11
N ASP A 122 9.44 5.67 -20.21
CA ASP A 122 10.86 6.02 -20.35
C ASP A 122 11.39 5.47 -21.68
N THR A 123 11.67 6.37 -22.61
CA THR A 123 12.17 5.99 -23.94
C THR A 123 13.54 5.32 -23.87
N ALA A 124 14.42 5.74 -22.97
CA ALA A 124 15.76 5.17 -22.86
C ALA A 124 15.70 3.71 -22.40
N LEU A 125 14.79 3.38 -21.46
CA LEU A 125 14.58 2.00 -21.02
C LEU A 125 13.98 1.13 -22.12
N PHE A 126 12.99 1.64 -22.85
CA PHE A 126 12.42 0.91 -23.98
C PHE A 126 13.45 0.65 -25.09
N ASP A 127 14.26 1.64 -25.43
CA ASP A 127 15.28 1.54 -26.48
C ASP A 127 16.45 0.60 -26.08
N ALA A 128 16.64 0.37 -24.78
CA ALA A 128 17.60 -0.61 -24.26
C ALA A 128 17.12 -2.07 -24.35
N SER A 129 15.84 -2.29 -24.66
CA SER A 129 15.27 -3.62 -24.84
C SER A 129 15.66 -4.21 -26.19
N THR A 130 15.83 -5.54 -26.22
CA THR A 130 16.14 -6.30 -27.46
C THR A 130 14.91 -6.64 -28.31
N VAL A 131 13.71 -6.44 -27.75
CA VAL A 131 12.43 -6.69 -28.41
C VAL A 131 11.91 -5.41 -29.09
N SER A 132 10.88 -5.53 -29.93
CA SER A 132 10.23 -4.35 -30.50
C SER A 132 9.69 -3.44 -29.40
N ARG A 133 9.64 -2.13 -29.68
CA ARG A 133 9.09 -1.14 -28.75
C ARG A 133 7.66 -1.45 -28.33
N ASP A 134 6.83 -1.96 -29.25
CA ASP A 134 5.46 -2.36 -28.96
C ASP A 134 5.40 -3.52 -27.96
N ASN A 135 6.30 -4.50 -28.08
CA ASN A 135 6.40 -5.61 -27.13
C ASN A 135 6.89 -5.14 -25.76
N ALA A 136 7.91 -4.26 -25.71
CA ALA A 136 8.37 -3.69 -24.45
C ALA A 136 7.28 -2.85 -23.75
N MET A 137 6.54 -2.03 -24.52
CA MET A 137 5.40 -1.28 -24.01
C MET A 137 4.29 -2.19 -23.50
N ARG A 138 4.01 -3.30 -24.18
CA ARG A 138 3.00 -4.28 -23.73
C ARG A 138 3.40 -4.96 -22.42
N VAL A 139 4.67 -5.37 -22.27
CA VAL A 139 5.20 -5.90 -21.01
C VAL A 139 5.10 -4.87 -19.88
N TRP A 140 5.47 -3.62 -20.18
CA TRP A 140 5.31 -2.51 -19.23
C TRP A 140 3.84 -2.38 -18.79
N ARG A 141 2.89 -2.37 -19.73
CA ARG A 141 1.45 -2.28 -19.40
C ARG A 141 0.96 -3.47 -18.60
N PHE A 142 1.36 -4.71 -18.88
CA PHE A 142 1.00 -5.84 -18.02
C PHE A 142 1.50 -5.65 -16.58
N LEU A 143 2.75 -5.19 -16.41
CA LEU A 143 3.35 -4.96 -15.10
C LEU A 143 2.78 -3.73 -14.37
N ARG A 144 2.32 -2.70 -15.09
CA ARG A 144 1.73 -1.48 -14.50
C ARG A 144 0.26 -1.65 -14.17
N GLU A 145 -0.50 -2.30 -15.04
CA GLU A 145 -1.89 -2.60 -14.73
C GLU A 145 -2.00 -3.64 -13.62
N GLY A 146 -1.13 -4.67 -13.67
CA GLY A 146 -1.05 -5.72 -12.67
C GLY A 146 -2.36 -6.49 -12.49
N GLY A 147 -2.45 -7.26 -11.42
CA GLY A 147 -3.59 -8.10 -11.09
C GLY A 147 -3.48 -9.49 -11.71
N ALA A 148 -4.17 -10.45 -11.10
CA ALA A 148 -4.05 -11.88 -11.41
C ALA A 148 -4.30 -12.22 -12.90
N LEU A 149 -5.15 -11.48 -13.60
CA LEU A 149 -5.36 -11.70 -15.02
C LEU A 149 -4.17 -11.21 -15.84
N ASN A 150 -3.73 -9.95 -15.67
CA ASN A 150 -2.60 -9.40 -16.43
C ASN A 150 -1.30 -10.15 -16.17
N HIS A 151 -1.05 -10.61 -14.95
CA HIS A 151 0.14 -11.42 -14.65
C HIS A 151 0.12 -12.76 -15.40
N ARG A 152 -1.04 -13.44 -15.47
CA ARG A 152 -1.17 -14.67 -16.28
C ARG A 152 -1.01 -14.40 -17.77
N GLN A 153 -1.59 -13.31 -18.27
CA GLN A 153 -1.44 -12.90 -19.67
C GLN A 153 -0.01 -12.50 -20.01
N LEU A 154 0.75 -11.91 -19.07
CA LEU A 154 2.17 -11.63 -19.24
C LEU A 154 2.98 -12.91 -19.44
N TYR A 155 2.76 -13.94 -18.62
CA TYR A 155 3.46 -15.23 -18.80
C TYR A 155 3.11 -15.88 -20.14
N ALA A 156 1.84 -15.87 -20.53
CA ALA A 156 1.41 -16.39 -21.82
C ALA A 156 2.05 -15.62 -23.00
N PHE A 157 2.08 -14.29 -22.91
CA PHE A 157 2.72 -13.41 -23.89
C PHE A 157 4.22 -13.69 -24.01
N LEU A 158 4.96 -13.70 -22.89
CA LEU A 158 6.42 -13.93 -22.90
C LEU A 158 6.76 -15.32 -23.44
N ALA A 159 5.98 -16.34 -23.08
CA ALA A 159 6.19 -17.70 -23.57
C ALA A 159 5.93 -17.82 -25.08
N SER A 160 4.85 -17.21 -25.56
CA SER A 160 4.46 -17.28 -26.97
C SER A 160 5.40 -16.50 -27.87
N GLU A 161 5.77 -15.28 -27.47
CA GLU A 161 6.51 -14.37 -28.34
C GLU A 161 8.03 -14.57 -28.28
N LEU A 162 8.56 -15.06 -27.14
CA LEU A 162 10.01 -15.04 -26.86
C LEU A 162 10.60 -16.40 -26.48
N MET A 163 9.78 -17.42 -26.18
CA MET A 163 10.26 -18.73 -25.76
C MET A 163 9.83 -19.87 -26.70
N GLY A 164 9.17 -19.54 -27.83
CA GLY A 164 8.80 -20.51 -28.86
C GLY A 164 7.64 -21.43 -28.49
N GLU A 165 6.86 -21.08 -27.46
CA GLU A 165 5.64 -21.81 -27.12
C GLU A 165 4.44 -21.30 -27.94
N THR A 166 3.36 -22.08 -28.01
CA THR A 166 2.10 -21.60 -28.59
C THR A 166 1.09 -21.44 -27.48
N ARG A 167 0.86 -20.20 -27.05
CA ARG A 167 -0.12 -19.87 -26.00
C ARG A 167 -1.00 -18.71 -26.43
N ASP A 168 -2.30 -18.87 -26.22
CA ASP A 168 -3.24 -17.77 -26.40
C ASP A 168 -3.04 -16.72 -25.30
N TRP A 169 -2.86 -15.46 -25.71
CA TRP A 169 -2.76 -14.34 -24.81
C TRP A 169 -3.64 -13.17 -25.30
N ARG A 170 -4.00 -12.27 -24.38
CA ARG A 170 -4.80 -11.07 -24.66
C ARG A 170 -4.06 -9.83 -24.21
N ASP A 171 -4.32 -8.70 -24.87
CA ASP A 171 -3.73 -7.41 -24.50
C ASP A 171 -4.00 -7.04 -23.02
N PRO A 172 -3.10 -6.26 -22.41
CA PRO A 172 -3.22 -5.81 -21.02
C PRO A 172 -4.57 -5.14 -20.75
N GLN A 173 -5.24 -5.57 -19.69
CA GLN A 173 -6.49 -4.97 -19.24
C GLN A 173 -6.21 -3.83 -18.27
N VAL A 174 -6.79 -2.67 -18.56
CA VAL A 174 -6.66 -1.49 -17.71
C VAL A 174 -7.48 -1.68 -16.44
N LEU A 175 -6.84 -1.53 -15.29
CA LEU A 175 -7.55 -1.39 -14.03
C LEU A 175 -8.02 0.08 -13.92
N PRO A 176 -9.26 0.39 -13.49
CA PRO A 176 -9.70 1.77 -13.29
C PRO A 176 -8.92 2.47 -12.18
N PRO A 177 -8.69 3.80 -12.23
CA PRO A 177 -7.95 4.54 -11.18
C PRO A 177 -8.62 4.46 -9.82
N CYS A 178 -9.94 4.33 -9.79
CA CYS A 178 -10.71 4.08 -8.59
C CYS A 178 -11.84 3.07 -8.82
N LEU A 179 -12.12 2.21 -7.84
CA LEU A 179 -13.20 1.22 -7.90
C LEU A 179 -13.64 0.77 -6.51
N LEU A 180 -14.87 0.27 -6.39
CA LEU A 180 -15.35 -0.37 -5.15
C LEU A 180 -14.80 -1.79 -5.10
N TYR A 181 -14.26 -2.14 -3.94
CA TYR A 181 -13.71 -3.46 -3.67
C TYR A 181 -14.68 -4.28 -2.82
N MET A 182 -14.81 -5.55 -3.16
CA MET A 182 -15.51 -6.53 -2.34
C MET A 182 -14.68 -7.81 -2.25
N PRO A 183 -14.48 -8.39 -1.06
CA PRO A 183 -13.83 -9.67 -0.90
C PRO A 183 -14.53 -10.76 -1.73
N GLY A 184 -13.79 -11.46 -2.58
CA GLY A 184 -14.33 -12.53 -3.41
C GLY A 184 -13.49 -12.84 -4.66
N PRO A 185 -13.95 -13.76 -5.52
CA PRO A 185 -13.23 -14.18 -6.73
C PRO A 185 -13.00 -13.06 -7.75
N LEU A 186 -13.90 -12.08 -7.79
CA LEU A 186 -13.78 -10.86 -8.60
C LEU A 186 -13.73 -9.67 -7.63
N PRO A 187 -12.56 -9.07 -7.39
CA PRO A 187 -12.35 -8.02 -6.39
C PRO A 187 -12.86 -6.64 -6.84
N GLN A 188 -13.92 -6.59 -7.64
CA GLN A 188 -14.55 -5.38 -8.13
C GLN A 188 -16.06 -5.52 -7.94
N ALA A 189 -16.67 -4.50 -7.33
CA ALA A 189 -18.09 -4.45 -7.08
C ALA A 189 -18.72 -3.16 -7.57
N THR A 190 -20.03 -3.19 -7.72
CA THR A 190 -20.91 -2.05 -7.93
C THR A 190 -21.47 -1.58 -6.59
N TYR A 191 -21.95 -0.34 -6.54
CA TYR A 191 -22.65 0.16 -5.35
C TYR A 191 -23.89 -0.68 -5.03
N SER A 192 -24.61 -1.17 -6.04
CA SER A 192 -25.76 -2.07 -5.85
C SER A 192 -25.39 -3.38 -5.15
N GLU A 193 -24.26 -4.00 -5.51
CA GLU A 193 -23.80 -5.22 -4.84
C GLU A 193 -23.36 -4.91 -3.39
N TRP A 194 -22.72 -3.77 -3.16
CA TRP A 194 -22.43 -3.29 -1.80
C TRP A 194 -23.71 -3.13 -0.97
N VAL A 195 -24.76 -2.49 -1.52
CA VAL A 195 -26.06 -2.34 -0.86
C VAL A 195 -26.71 -3.70 -0.58
N GLN A 196 -26.59 -4.67 -1.49
CA GLN A 196 -27.13 -6.02 -1.25
C GLN A 196 -26.46 -6.73 -0.08
N ARG A 197 -25.15 -6.54 0.11
CA ARG A 197 -24.38 -7.19 1.18
C ARG A 197 -24.58 -6.50 2.54
N TRP A 198 -24.50 -5.17 2.60
CA TRP A 198 -24.48 -4.42 3.86
C TRP A 198 -25.74 -3.58 4.13
N GLY A 199 -26.56 -3.33 3.11
CA GLY A 199 -27.77 -2.51 3.21
C GLY A 199 -27.49 -1.01 3.40
N THR A 200 -28.49 -0.17 3.12
CA THR A 200 -28.43 1.28 3.39
C THR A 200 -29.17 1.67 4.67
N GLY A 201 -28.76 2.78 5.29
CA GLY A 201 -29.47 3.42 6.41
C GLY A 201 -29.02 3.00 7.82
N ALA A 202 -29.32 3.88 8.79
CA ALA A 202 -28.86 3.81 10.18
C ALA A 202 -29.38 2.59 10.98
N ALA A 203 -30.48 1.97 10.53
CA ALA A 203 -31.10 0.83 11.23
C ALA A 203 -30.21 -0.43 11.32
N HIS A 204 -29.13 -0.50 10.55
CA HIS A 204 -28.28 -1.70 10.41
C HIS A 204 -26.79 -1.43 10.68
N GLY A 205 -26.44 -0.30 11.30
CA GLY A 205 -25.04 0.05 11.63
C GLY A 205 -24.45 1.15 10.73
N SER A 206 -23.45 1.84 11.26
CA SER A 206 -22.77 2.97 10.61
C SER A 206 -21.89 2.55 9.43
N VAL A 207 -21.96 3.32 8.35
CA VAL A 207 -21.13 3.12 7.15
C VAL A 207 -19.76 3.78 7.35
N CYS A 208 -18.70 3.05 7.01
CA CYS A 208 -17.32 3.49 7.07
C CYS A 208 -16.69 3.33 5.69
N LEU A 209 -16.29 4.43 5.04
CA LEU A 209 -15.48 4.31 3.82
C LEU A 209 -14.12 3.76 4.20
N LEU A 210 -13.63 2.74 3.50
CA LEU A 210 -12.28 2.21 3.68
C LEU A 210 -11.47 2.49 2.42
N LEU A 211 -10.65 3.54 2.46
CA LEU A 211 -9.81 3.96 1.34
C LEU A 211 -8.46 3.27 1.40
N PHE A 212 -8.01 2.68 0.30
CA PHE A 212 -6.70 2.05 0.21
C PHE A 212 -6.14 2.18 -1.21
N TYR A 213 -4.84 1.96 -1.37
CA TYR A 213 -4.21 2.07 -2.68
C TYR A 213 -4.67 0.98 -3.63
N ARG A 214 -5.02 1.38 -4.85
CA ARG A 214 -5.27 0.49 -5.98
C ARG A 214 -4.13 -0.51 -6.21
N SER A 215 -2.88 -0.12 -5.93
CA SER A 215 -1.71 -1.00 -6.07
C SER A 215 -1.80 -2.28 -5.24
N THR A 216 -2.59 -2.30 -4.16
CA THR A 216 -2.89 -3.52 -3.41
C THR A 216 -3.63 -4.56 -4.26
N LEU A 217 -4.54 -4.12 -5.13
CA LEU A 217 -5.26 -5.00 -6.07
C LEU A 217 -4.37 -5.42 -7.23
N GLN A 218 -3.52 -4.51 -7.72
CA GLN A 218 -2.53 -4.81 -8.77
C GLN A 218 -1.54 -5.88 -8.31
N ALA A 219 -1.21 -5.89 -7.02
CA ALA A 219 -0.36 -6.90 -6.41
C ALA A 219 -1.08 -8.24 -6.13
N SER A 220 -2.40 -8.34 -6.35
CA SER A 220 -3.23 -9.47 -5.86
C SER A 220 -3.07 -9.73 -4.36
N ASN A 221 -2.82 -8.67 -3.58
CA ASN A 221 -2.46 -8.73 -2.18
C ASN A 221 -3.60 -8.23 -1.29
N SER A 222 -4.78 -8.85 -1.41
CA SER A 222 -5.98 -8.38 -0.72
C SER A 222 -6.22 -8.99 0.67
N ALA A 223 -5.50 -10.05 1.04
CA ALA A 223 -5.79 -10.83 2.26
C ALA A 223 -5.87 -9.96 3.54
N MET A 224 -4.92 -9.04 3.73
CA MET A 224 -4.95 -8.11 4.87
C MET A 224 -6.17 -7.19 4.86
N LEU A 225 -6.61 -6.74 3.68
CA LEU A 225 -7.83 -5.95 3.54
C LEU A 225 -9.07 -6.78 3.82
N ASP A 226 -9.09 -8.04 3.38
CA ASP A 226 -10.19 -8.97 3.64
C ASP A 226 -10.34 -9.23 5.15
N ASP A 227 -9.23 -9.45 5.85
CA ASP A 227 -9.20 -9.60 7.31
C ASP A 227 -9.66 -8.32 8.01
N LEU A 228 -9.24 -7.14 7.54
CA LEU A 228 -9.66 -5.85 8.10
C LEU A 228 -11.16 -5.60 7.88
N ILE A 229 -11.67 -5.91 6.69
CA ILE A 229 -13.09 -5.80 6.34
C ILE A 229 -13.93 -6.70 7.26
N ALA A 230 -13.52 -7.96 7.42
CA ALA A 230 -14.19 -8.91 8.32
C ALA A 230 -14.17 -8.41 9.77
N LEU A 231 -13.07 -7.79 10.21
CA LEU A 231 -12.96 -7.22 11.55
C LEU A 231 -13.89 -6.01 11.74
N ILE A 232 -14.01 -5.14 10.74
CA ILE A 232 -14.96 -4.01 10.72
C ILE A 232 -16.39 -4.53 10.82
N GLU A 233 -16.74 -5.54 10.02
CA GLU A 233 -18.06 -6.20 10.07
C GLU A 233 -18.34 -6.78 11.48
N SER A 234 -17.35 -7.40 12.12
CA SER A 234 -17.50 -7.99 13.46
C SER A 234 -17.86 -6.97 14.56
N GLN A 235 -17.57 -5.68 14.34
CA GLN A 235 -17.92 -4.59 15.27
C GLN A 235 -19.24 -3.90 14.90
N GLY A 236 -20.03 -4.48 14.00
CA GLY A 236 -21.35 -3.96 13.59
C GLY A 236 -21.27 -2.73 12.68
N LEU A 237 -20.11 -2.49 12.06
CA LEU A 237 -19.91 -1.42 11.08
C LEU A 237 -20.07 -1.99 9.67
N LYS A 238 -20.43 -1.12 8.72
CA LYS A 238 -20.55 -1.46 7.31
C LYS A 238 -19.37 -0.87 6.53
N PRO A 239 -18.35 -1.67 6.20
CA PRO A 239 -17.25 -1.18 5.39
C PRO A 239 -17.73 -0.90 3.97
N LEU A 240 -17.32 0.23 3.39
CA LEU A 240 -17.40 0.55 1.97
C LEU A 240 -15.97 0.68 1.43
N PRO A 241 -15.34 -0.44 1.01
CA PRO A 241 -13.96 -0.44 0.57
C PRO A 241 -13.82 0.16 -0.82
N ILE A 242 -12.92 1.13 -0.97
CA ILE A 242 -12.66 1.84 -2.23
C ILE A 242 -11.16 1.83 -2.48
N ALA A 243 -10.77 1.17 -3.57
CA ALA A 243 -9.42 1.24 -4.09
C ALA A 243 -9.27 2.54 -4.88
N ILE A 244 -8.23 3.32 -4.60
CA ILE A 244 -7.93 4.58 -5.29
C ILE A 244 -6.47 4.67 -5.69
N ALA A 245 -6.18 5.33 -6.81
CA ALA A 245 -4.82 5.64 -7.22
C ALA A 245 -4.20 6.68 -6.28
N SER A 246 -4.94 7.76 -6.00
CA SER A 246 -4.51 8.84 -5.11
C SER A 246 -5.70 9.70 -4.69
N LEU A 247 -5.64 10.32 -3.51
CA LEU A 247 -6.59 11.37 -3.12
C LEU A 247 -6.36 12.70 -3.87
N LYS A 248 -5.24 12.84 -4.60
CA LYS A 248 -4.97 13.98 -5.49
C LYS A 248 -5.52 13.77 -6.90
N ASP A 249 -5.94 12.55 -7.23
CA ASP A 249 -6.57 12.25 -8.51
C ASP A 249 -8.03 12.69 -8.48
N ALA A 250 -8.43 13.48 -9.48
CA ALA A 250 -9.75 14.11 -9.51
C ALA A 250 -10.87 13.08 -9.66
N GLU A 251 -10.66 12.02 -10.44
CA GLU A 251 -11.63 10.93 -10.64
C GLU A 251 -11.83 10.14 -9.33
N SER A 252 -10.73 9.78 -8.68
CA SER A 252 -10.73 9.11 -7.37
C SER A 252 -11.47 9.94 -6.32
N LEU A 253 -11.17 11.24 -6.21
CA LEU A 253 -11.83 12.10 -5.22
C LEU A 253 -13.32 12.30 -5.52
N ALA A 254 -13.69 12.45 -6.81
CA ALA A 254 -15.08 12.57 -7.22
C ALA A 254 -15.90 11.32 -6.86
N LEU A 255 -15.37 10.12 -7.12
CA LEU A 255 -16.02 8.87 -6.74
C LEU A 255 -16.16 8.75 -5.23
N VAL A 256 -15.10 9.03 -4.47
CA VAL A 256 -15.11 8.98 -3.00
C VAL A 256 -16.17 9.93 -2.44
N ASN A 257 -16.28 11.15 -2.95
CA ASN A 257 -17.28 12.12 -2.52
C ASN A 257 -18.71 11.72 -2.89
N ALA A 258 -18.91 11.19 -4.10
CA ALA A 258 -20.21 10.67 -4.52
C ALA A 258 -20.68 9.53 -3.58
N LEU A 259 -19.79 8.59 -3.29
CA LEU A 259 -20.07 7.46 -2.40
C LEU A 259 -20.27 7.90 -0.95
N LEU A 260 -19.46 8.83 -0.45
CA LEU A 260 -19.58 9.40 0.90
C LEU A 260 -20.98 9.98 1.15
N LEU A 261 -21.50 10.74 0.18
CA LEU A 261 -22.85 11.30 0.24
C LEU A 261 -23.92 10.24 0.04
N GLN A 262 -23.78 9.39 -0.99
CA GLN A 262 -24.77 8.38 -1.35
C GLN A 262 -24.96 7.32 -0.26
N SER A 263 -23.88 6.92 0.42
CA SER A 263 -23.94 5.94 1.51
C SER A 263 -24.17 6.56 2.90
N GLU A 264 -24.28 7.89 2.97
CA GLU A 264 -24.38 8.66 4.21
C GLU A 264 -23.29 8.33 5.25
N ALA A 265 -22.06 8.01 4.82
CA ALA A 265 -21.06 7.45 5.73
C ALA A 265 -20.71 8.36 6.89
N ASP A 266 -20.45 7.76 8.04
CA ASP A 266 -20.20 8.48 9.30
C ASP A 266 -18.73 8.78 9.53
N LEU A 267 -17.83 8.04 8.88
CA LEU A 267 -16.38 8.24 8.94
C LEU A 267 -15.68 7.69 7.70
N ILE A 268 -14.43 8.11 7.55
CA ILE A 268 -13.48 7.59 6.55
C ILE A 268 -12.34 6.91 7.29
N VAL A 269 -12.01 5.70 6.90
CA VAL A 269 -10.83 4.94 7.29
C VAL A 269 -9.85 5.01 6.13
N ASN A 270 -8.76 5.74 6.29
CA ASN A 270 -7.77 5.93 5.25
C ASN A 270 -6.52 5.08 5.50
N ALA A 271 -6.26 4.13 4.61
CA ALA A 271 -5.06 3.30 4.59
C ALA A 271 -4.08 3.71 3.46
N THR A 272 -4.30 4.86 2.82
CA THR A 272 -3.33 5.47 1.90
C THR A 272 -2.30 6.30 2.67
N GLY A 273 -1.10 6.44 2.10
CA GLY A 273 -0.08 7.36 2.60
C GLY A 273 -0.17 8.74 1.93
N PHE A 274 0.72 9.64 2.34
CA PHE A 274 0.86 11.01 1.83
C PHE A 274 -0.30 11.96 2.11
N ALA A 275 0.02 13.25 1.97
CA ALA A 275 -0.94 14.33 2.08
C ALA A 275 -1.88 14.31 0.86
N SER A 276 -3.17 14.48 1.10
CA SER A 276 -4.20 14.78 0.09
C SER A 276 -4.16 16.24 -0.33
N GLN A 277 -3.66 17.12 0.54
CA GLN A 277 -3.58 18.54 0.23
C GLN A 277 -2.42 18.88 -0.71
N THR A 278 -2.69 19.88 -1.55
CA THR A 278 -1.71 20.54 -2.44
C THR A 278 -1.41 21.97 -2.00
N VAL A 279 -1.96 22.40 -0.86
CA VAL A 279 -1.77 23.76 -0.33
C VAL A 279 -0.38 23.87 0.27
N SER A 280 0.34 24.94 -0.08
CA SER A 280 1.64 25.25 0.52
C SER A 280 1.49 25.52 2.01
N SER A 281 2.40 24.99 2.82
CA SER A 281 2.51 25.37 4.23
C SER A 281 2.64 26.90 4.34
N PRO A 282 1.98 27.54 5.32
CA PRO A 282 2.17 28.96 5.58
C PRO A 282 3.65 29.26 5.84
N GLY A 283 4.09 30.47 5.48
CA GLY A 283 5.49 30.87 5.62
C GLY A 283 5.94 30.99 7.07
N LEU A 284 4.98 31.14 8.00
CA LEU A 284 5.18 31.24 9.43
C LEU A 284 4.17 30.33 10.15
N SER A 285 4.59 29.69 11.25
CA SER A 285 3.72 28.85 12.09
C SER A 285 2.53 29.59 12.72
N SER A 286 2.57 30.93 12.73
CA SER A 286 1.53 31.81 13.28
C SER A 286 0.46 32.23 12.28
N GLU A 287 0.60 31.89 10.99
CA GLU A 287 -0.42 32.21 9.99
C GLU A 287 -1.57 31.19 10.03
N PRO A 288 -2.83 31.63 9.88
CA PRO A 288 -3.96 30.72 9.82
C PRO A 288 -3.81 29.78 8.62
N THR A 289 -3.71 28.50 8.88
CA THR A 289 -3.81 27.48 7.83
C THR A 289 -5.28 27.39 7.45
N VAL A 290 -5.65 27.80 6.22
CA VAL A 290 -7.00 27.55 5.71
C VAL A 290 -7.08 26.08 5.33
N PHE A 291 -7.50 25.26 6.29
CA PHE A 291 -7.77 23.85 6.07
C PHE A 291 -9.08 23.71 5.27
N VAL A 292 -8.98 23.18 4.06
CA VAL A 292 -10.15 22.78 3.27
C VAL A 292 -10.13 21.26 3.17
N SER A 293 -11.11 20.63 3.81
CA SER A 293 -11.31 19.19 3.63
C SER A 293 -11.60 18.89 2.16
N PRO A 294 -10.93 17.90 1.54
CA PRO A 294 -11.26 17.48 0.18
C PRO A 294 -12.59 16.72 0.11
N PHE A 295 -13.15 16.37 1.27
CA PHE A 295 -14.36 15.55 1.37
C PHE A 295 -15.63 16.40 1.42
N ALA A 296 -16.69 15.96 0.73
CA ALA A 296 -17.96 16.66 0.62
C ALA A 296 -18.82 16.66 1.91
N LYS A 297 -18.43 15.87 2.92
CA LYS A 297 -19.10 15.78 4.22
C LYS A 297 -18.05 15.91 5.32
N ASP A 298 -18.36 16.67 6.36
CA ASP A 298 -17.51 16.82 7.55
C ASP A 298 -17.61 15.57 8.42
N VAL A 299 -16.73 14.60 8.14
CA VAL A 299 -16.64 13.34 8.89
C VAL A 299 -15.22 13.11 9.40
N PRO A 300 -15.05 12.38 10.52
CA PRO A 300 -13.73 11.98 10.98
C PRO A 300 -13.00 11.14 9.92
N VAL A 301 -11.72 11.48 9.69
CA VAL A 301 -10.82 10.72 8.82
C VAL A 301 -9.77 10.03 9.68
N MET A 302 -9.87 8.71 9.81
CA MET A 302 -9.03 7.88 10.66
C MET A 302 -7.88 7.30 9.82
N GLN A 303 -6.65 7.68 10.11
CA GLN A 303 -5.47 7.20 9.39
C GLN A 303 -5.01 5.85 9.94
N LEU A 304 -5.08 4.80 9.12
CA LEU A 304 -4.44 3.52 9.37
C LEU A 304 -2.99 3.55 8.90
N ILE A 305 -2.12 2.86 9.63
CA ILE A 305 -0.70 2.76 9.29
C ILE A 305 -0.40 1.32 8.89
N LEU A 306 0.08 1.14 7.66
CA LEU A 306 0.54 -0.12 7.07
C LEU A 306 2.07 -0.08 6.97
N SER A 307 2.78 -0.58 7.98
CA SER A 307 4.25 -0.46 8.02
C SER A 307 4.92 -1.27 6.91
N SER A 308 5.88 -0.64 6.24
CA SER A 308 6.71 -1.28 5.22
C SER A 308 7.84 -2.15 5.78
N SER A 309 7.92 -2.29 7.12
CA SER A 309 8.86 -3.17 7.84
C SER A 309 8.13 -4.41 8.39
N SER A 310 8.92 -5.39 8.84
CA SER A 310 8.37 -6.54 9.56
C SER A 310 7.89 -6.17 10.97
N GLU A 311 7.03 -7.00 11.55
CA GLU A 311 6.56 -6.82 12.94
C GLU A 311 7.72 -6.95 13.94
N GLU A 312 8.65 -7.88 13.70
CA GLU A 312 9.85 -8.06 14.51
C GLU A 312 10.73 -6.81 14.50
N ASP A 313 11.01 -6.26 13.30
CA ASP A 313 11.77 -5.03 13.16
C ASP A 313 11.10 -3.86 13.88
N TRP A 314 9.77 -3.74 13.76
CA TRP A 314 9.00 -2.69 14.41
C TRP A 314 9.01 -2.82 15.94
N THR A 315 8.92 -4.04 16.46
CA THR A 315 8.89 -4.34 17.89
C THR A 315 10.26 -4.11 18.55
N THR A 316 11.33 -4.48 17.86
CA THR A 316 12.71 -4.34 18.37
C THR A 316 13.26 -2.92 18.23
N TYR A 317 12.77 -2.16 17.25
CA TYR A 317 13.18 -0.78 17.04
C TYR A 317 12.46 0.18 18.00
N SER A 318 13.21 0.83 18.89
CA SER A 318 12.65 1.67 19.96
C SER A 318 11.82 2.88 19.50
N GLN A 319 12.01 3.34 18.26
CA GLN A 319 11.20 4.42 17.67
C GLN A 319 9.94 3.91 16.94
N GLY A 320 9.76 2.59 16.85
CA GLY A 320 8.65 1.94 16.15
C GLY A 320 8.77 2.05 14.63
N LEU A 321 8.14 3.05 14.03
CA LEU A 321 8.16 3.23 12.57
C LEU A 321 9.52 3.77 12.09
N ARG A 322 9.96 3.31 10.92
CA ARG A 322 11.13 3.88 10.24
C ARG A 322 10.81 5.27 9.69
N SER A 323 11.83 6.09 9.47
CA SER A 323 11.68 7.50 9.07
C SER A 323 10.81 7.70 7.82
N ARG A 324 10.90 6.80 6.84
CA ARG A 324 10.05 6.83 5.64
C ARG A 324 8.57 6.65 5.98
N ASP A 325 8.23 5.62 6.74
CA ASP A 325 6.84 5.33 7.15
C ASP A 325 6.30 6.45 8.05
N LEU A 326 7.12 6.96 8.96
CA LEU A 326 6.75 8.08 9.82
C LEU A 326 6.37 9.32 9.01
N ALA A 327 7.21 9.70 8.04
CA ALA A 327 6.92 10.83 7.15
C ALA A 327 5.64 10.60 6.32
N MET A 328 5.52 9.43 5.70
CA MET A 328 4.45 9.13 4.75
C MET A 328 3.09 8.84 5.39
N GLN A 329 3.06 8.25 6.59
CA GLN A 329 1.84 7.71 7.20
C GLN A 329 1.43 8.41 8.49
N VAL A 330 2.29 9.27 9.05
CA VAL A 330 1.99 10.06 10.25
C VAL A 330 2.08 11.55 9.93
N VAL A 331 3.28 12.06 9.65
CA VAL A 331 3.52 13.52 9.52
C VAL A 331 2.68 14.15 8.41
N LEU A 332 2.68 13.58 7.20
CA LEU A 332 1.90 14.14 6.09
C LEU A 332 0.38 14.00 6.31
N PRO A 333 -0.15 12.85 6.76
CA PRO A 333 -1.54 12.74 7.20
C PRO A 333 -1.97 13.68 8.33
N GLU A 334 -1.09 13.99 9.29
CA GLU A 334 -1.37 14.98 10.36
C GLU A 334 -1.58 16.38 9.80
N MET A 335 -0.81 16.76 8.77
CA MET A 335 -1.00 18.03 8.07
C MET A 335 -2.36 18.12 7.35
N ASP A 336 -2.95 16.96 6.99
CA ASP A 336 -4.32 16.87 6.46
C ASP A 336 -5.39 16.79 7.56
N GLY A 337 -5.05 17.01 8.84
CA GLY A 337 -6.02 16.95 9.94
C GLY A 337 -6.61 15.55 10.19
N ARG A 338 -5.96 14.50 9.68
CA ARG A 338 -6.42 13.11 9.89
C ARG A 338 -6.10 12.68 11.33
N ILE A 339 -7.00 11.91 11.92
CA ILE A 339 -6.82 11.33 13.26
C ILE A 339 -5.92 10.11 13.13
N ILE A 340 -4.69 10.22 13.61
CA ILE A 340 -3.72 9.12 13.59
C ILE A 340 -4.14 8.02 14.55
N THR A 341 -4.13 6.77 14.06
CA THR A 341 -4.49 5.60 14.86
C THR A 341 -3.25 4.80 15.28
N ARG A 342 -2.99 3.65 14.64
CA ARG A 342 -1.89 2.72 14.96
C ARG A 342 -1.37 2.05 13.69
N ALA A 343 -0.13 1.57 13.76
CA ALA A 343 0.35 0.51 12.87
C ALA A 343 -0.53 -0.73 13.05
N VAL A 344 -1.26 -1.13 12.03
CA VAL A 344 -2.16 -2.29 12.06
C VAL A 344 -1.74 -3.39 11.10
N SER A 345 -0.73 -3.16 10.28
CA SER A 345 -0.20 -4.14 9.34
C SER A 345 1.30 -4.00 9.16
N PHE A 346 1.97 -5.12 8.90
CA PHE A 346 3.40 -5.25 8.72
C PHE A 346 3.71 -6.15 7.55
N LYS A 347 4.91 -6.03 6.96
CA LYS A 347 5.38 -7.00 5.97
C LYS A 347 5.70 -8.34 6.66
N ALA A 348 5.22 -9.43 6.10
CA ALA A 348 5.53 -10.78 6.54
C ALA A 348 5.74 -11.69 5.33
N GLU A 349 6.55 -12.73 5.49
CA GLU A 349 6.58 -13.84 4.55
C GLU A 349 5.24 -14.57 4.62
N ALA A 350 4.49 -14.56 3.51
CA ALA A 350 3.23 -15.26 3.41
C ALA A 350 3.44 -16.75 3.12
N TRP A 351 4.35 -17.05 2.18
CA TRP A 351 4.75 -18.40 1.78
C TRP A 351 6.01 -18.32 0.90
N ARG A 352 6.66 -19.45 0.64
CA ARG A 352 7.78 -19.56 -0.31
C ARG A 352 7.31 -20.21 -1.60
N SER A 353 7.50 -19.52 -2.74
CA SER A 353 7.29 -20.13 -4.05
C SER A 353 8.49 -20.96 -4.44
N GLU A 354 8.31 -22.28 -4.45
CA GLU A 354 9.30 -23.21 -4.98
C GLU A 354 9.46 -23.04 -6.49
N ARG A 355 8.37 -22.73 -7.20
CA ARG A 355 8.38 -22.51 -8.65
C ARG A 355 9.22 -21.31 -9.06
N CYS A 356 9.04 -20.18 -8.36
CA CYS A 356 9.74 -18.93 -8.62
C CYS A 356 11.02 -18.73 -7.78
N GLU A 357 11.27 -19.64 -6.84
CA GLU A 357 12.35 -19.60 -5.84
C GLU A 357 12.47 -18.26 -5.08
N ILE A 358 11.34 -17.72 -4.66
CA ILE A 358 11.26 -16.46 -3.89
C ILE A 358 10.35 -16.63 -2.67
N SER A 359 10.72 -16.00 -1.57
CA SER A 359 9.81 -15.80 -0.44
C SER A 359 8.82 -14.69 -0.77
N VAL A 360 7.54 -15.04 -0.87
CA VAL A 360 6.47 -14.10 -1.19
C VAL A 360 6.13 -13.28 0.05
N VAL A 361 6.39 -11.98 -0.04
CA VAL A 361 6.15 -11.02 1.06
C VAL A 361 4.84 -10.29 0.84
N ARG A 362 4.01 -10.24 1.87
CA ARG A 362 2.74 -9.52 1.87
C ARG A 362 2.56 -8.68 3.12
N TYR A 363 1.58 -7.79 3.07
CA TYR A 363 1.10 -7.14 4.28
C TYR A 363 0.24 -8.14 5.04
N ALA A 364 0.53 -8.36 6.31
CA ALA A 364 -0.27 -9.16 7.23
C ALA A 364 -0.94 -8.23 8.25
N LEU A 365 -2.18 -8.52 8.63
CA LEU A 365 -2.90 -7.73 9.64
C LEU A 365 -2.43 -8.13 11.04
N HIS A 366 -2.01 -7.17 11.85
CA HIS A 366 -1.79 -7.40 13.27
C HIS A 366 -3.14 -7.32 14.01
N HIS A 367 -3.75 -8.48 14.24
CA HIS A 367 -5.14 -8.60 14.67
C HIS A 367 -5.49 -7.78 15.92
N GLU A 368 -4.71 -7.85 17.00
CA GLU A 368 -4.99 -7.10 18.24
C GLU A 368 -5.02 -5.58 18.01
N ARG A 369 -4.04 -5.06 17.27
CA ARG A 369 -3.92 -3.62 16.97
C ARG A 369 -5.03 -3.17 16.04
N ALA A 370 -5.37 -3.99 15.04
CA ALA A 370 -6.49 -3.73 14.16
C ALA A 370 -7.81 -3.70 14.95
N LEU A 371 -8.03 -4.65 15.87
CA LEU A 371 -9.25 -4.72 16.69
C LEU A 371 -9.42 -3.47 17.55
N PHE A 372 -8.34 -3.01 18.18
CA PHE A 372 -8.35 -1.74 18.91
C PHE A 372 -8.80 -0.57 18.02
N VAL A 373 -8.28 -0.49 16.79
CA VAL A 373 -8.66 0.59 15.87
C VAL A 373 -10.11 0.45 15.44
N VAL A 374 -10.60 -0.74 15.10
CA VAL A 374 -12.01 -0.92 14.72
C VAL A 374 -12.96 -0.58 15.88
N GLN A 375 -12.60 -0.92 17.12
CA GLN A 375 -13.34 -0.49 18.32
C GLN A 375 -13.35 1.04 18.46
N LEU A 376 -12.24 1.71 18.13
CA LEU A 376 -12.16 3.17 18.08
C LEU A 376 -13.09 3.73 16.98
N LEU A 377 -13.14 3.13 15.79
CA LEU A 377 -14.07 3.52 14.73
C LEU A 377 -15.53 3.47 15.21
N SER A 378 -15.92 2.36 15.84
CA SER A 378 -17.27 2.19 16.41
C SER A 378 -17.58 3.25 17.48
N ALA A 379 -16.59 3.63 18.29
CA ALA A 379 -16.74 4.70 19.27
C ALA A 379 -16.97 6.08 18.63
N TYR A 380 -16.28 6.40 17.52
CA TYR A 380 -16.50 7.63 16.75
C TYR A 380 -17.88 7.65 16.08
N CYS A 381 -18.31 6.56 15.45
CA CYS A 381 -19.66 6.42 14.91
C CYS A 381 -20.73 6.63 15.98
N ARG A 382 -20.53 6.04 17.17
CA ARG A 382 -21.43 6.25 18.32
C ARG A 382 -21.41 7.70 18.79
N LEU A 383 -20.26 8.37 18.80
CA LEU A 383 -20.16 9.78 19.18
C LEU A 383 -20.95 10.68 18.22
N ALA A 384 -20.90 10.40 16.92
CA ALA A 384 -21.61 11.15 15.89
C ALA A 384 -23.14 11.01 16.01
N THR A 385 -23.63 9.83 16.37
CA THR A 385 -25.07 9.51 16.40
C THR A 385 -25.74 9.71 17.75
N LYS A 386 -24.99 9.70 18.86
CA LYS A 386 -25.55 9.86 20.20
C LYS A 386 -26.07 11.27 20.42
N LYS A 387 -27.22 11.42 21.09
CA LYS A 387 -27.75 12.73 21.49
C LYS A 387 -26.84 13.37 22.55
N ASN A 388 -26.74 14.69 22.53
CA ASN A 388 -25.85 15.42 23.45
C ASN A 388 -26.16 15.14 24.94
N GLY A 389 -27.45 15.09 25.32
CA GLY A 389 -27.84 14.77 26.70
C GLY A 389 -27.41 13.38 27.18
N ASP A 390 -27.19 12.43 26.27
CA ASP A 390 -26.74 11.08 26.63
C ASP A 390 -25.19 10.96 26.61
N LYS A 391 -24.46 11.97 26.12
CA LYS A 391 -22.99 11.94 26.01
C LYS A 391 -22.36 12.21 27.37
N ARG A 392 -21.50 11.29 27.81
CA ARG A 392 -20.70 11.44 29.04
C ARG A 392 -19.30 11.89 28.67
N ILE A 393 -18.93 13.10 29.08
CA ILE A 393 -17.64 13.72 28.76
C ILE A 393 -16.78 13.76 30.02
N ALA A 394 -15.52 13.36 29.90
CA ALA A 394 -14.52 13.53 30.95
C ALA A 394 -13.55 14.66 30.56
N LEU A 395 -13.38 15.64 31.44
CA LEU A 395 -12.36 16.69 31.32
C LEU A 395 -11.19 16.34 32.24
N ILE A 396 -10.02 16.05 31.66
CA ILE A 396 -8.82 15.63 32.39
C ILE A 396 -7.90 16.83 32.57
N LEU A 397 -7.69 17.28 33.81
CA LEU A 397 -6.79 18.39 34.14
C LEU A 397 -5.43 17.87 34.60
N ALA A 398 -4.37 18.24 33.88
CA ALA A 398 -3.02 17.80 34.21
C ALA A 398 -2.51 18.49 35.49
N ASN A 399 -1.90 17.72 36.37
CA ASN A 399 -1.25 18.21 37.59
C ASN A 399 0.20 17.70 37.67
N TYR A 400 1.02 18.10 36.69
CA TYR A 400 2.44 17.76 36.65
C TYR A 400 3.32 19.01 36.51
N PRO A 401 4.40 19.14 37.32
CA PRO A 401 4.70 18.36 38.52
C PRO A 401 3.68 18.65 39.65
N THR A 402 3.37 17.64 40.47
CA THR A 402 2.33 17.60 41.52
C THR A 402 2.57 18.65 42.63
N LYS A 403 2.29 19.90 42.34
CA LYS A 403 2.29 21.01 43.29
C LYS A 403 0.91 21.67 43.23
N ASP A 404 0.32 21.98 44.38
CA ASP A 404 -1.05 22.53 44.45
C ASP A 404 -1.21 23.83 43.64
N GLY A 405 -0.17 24.64 43.53
CA GLY A 405 -0.15 25.85 42.69
C GLY A 405 -0.06 25.59 41.17
N ARG A 406 -0.09 24.33 40.72
CA ARG A 406 -0.02 23.91 39.30
C ARG A 406 -1.14 22.94 38.91
N ILE A 407 -2.23 22.90 39.68
CA ILE A 407 -3.43 22.17 39.28
C ILE A 407 -3.96 22.76 37.98
N GLY A 408 -4.08 21.92 36.94
CA GLY A 408 -4.48 22.37 35.61
C GLY A 408 -3.38 23.15 34.90
N ASN A 409 -2.11 22.76 35.04
CA ASN A 409 -1.01 23.47 34.37
C ASN A 409 -1.15 23.42 32.84
N GLY A 410 -1.46 24.56 32.22
CA GLY A 410 -1.51 24.76 30.77
C GLY A 410 -0.64 25.96 30.38
N VAL A 411 0.40 25.74 29.57
CA VAL A 411 1.33 26.81 29.19
C VAL A 411 0.59 27.86 28.36
N GLY A 412 0.50 29.09 28.88
CA GLY A 412 -0.18 30.20 28.21
C GLY A 412 -1.71 30.10 28.23
N LEU A 413 -2.30 29.18 29.00
CA LEU A 413 -3.75 28.97 29.10
C LEU A 413 -4.23 29.20 30.54
N ASP A 414 -5.29 30.00 30.70
CA ASP A 414 -6.05 30.05 31.96
C ASP A 414 -6.95 28.80 32.04
N THR A 415 -6.40 27.70 32.54
CA THR A 415 -7.07 26.39 32.55
C THR A 415 -8.36 26.38 33.37
N PRO A 416 -8.44 26.96 34.60
CA PRO A 416 -9.69 27.03 35.34
C PRO A 416 -10.78 27.81 34.58
N ALA A 417 -10.46 29.01 34.07
CA ALA A 417 -11.44 29.81 33.32
C ALA A 417 -11.88 29.09 32.03
N SER A 418 -10.93 28.46 31.32
CA SER A 418 -11.22 27.68 30.12
C SER A 418 -12.12 26.49 30.41
N THR A 419 -11.91 25.81 31.54
CA THR A 419 -12.74 24.67 31.96
C THR A 419 -14.18 25.11 32.22
N LEU A 420 -14.38 26.21 32.96
CA LEU A 420 -15.71 26.78 33.20
C LEU A 420 -16.41 27.19 31.90
N ASN A 421 -15.67 27.81 30.97
CA ASN A 421 -16.19 28.19 29.67
C ASN A 421 -16.63 26.96 28.85
N ILE A 422 -15.85 25.88 28.86
CA ILE A 422 -16.21 24.62 28.19
C ILE A 422 -17.48 24.05 28.83
N LEU A 423 -17.58 23.99 30.16
CA LEU A 423 -18.76 23.46 30.86
C LEU A 423 -20.04 24.27 30.55
N HIS A 424 -19.97 25.60 30.56
CA HIS A 424 -21.10 26.45 30.18
C HIS A 424 -21.53 26.24 28.72
N GLN A 425 -20.57 26.05 27.80
CA GLN A 425 -20.87 25.79 26.38
C GLN A 425 -21.44 24.37 26.16
N LEU A 426 -20.98 23.38 26.92
CA LEU A 426 -21.57 22.04 26.89
C LEU A 426 -23.02 22.09 27.40
N GLN A 427 -23.28 22.79 28.50
CA GLN A 427 -24.64 22.95 29.03
C GLN A 427 -25.55 23.66 28.00
N SER A 428 -25.09 24.74 27.37
CA SER A 428 -25.86 25.48 26.36
C SER A 428 -26.14 24.64 25.11
N ALA A 429 -25.24 23.72 24.75
CA ALA A 429 -25.39 22.77 23.65
C ALA A 429 -26.23 21.53 24.01
N GLY A 430 -26.82 21.47 25.22
CA GLY A 430 -27.73 20.42 25.65
C GLY A 430 -27.06 19.15 26.18
N TYR A 431 -25.81 19.25 26.65
CA TYR A 431 -25.18 18.20 27.44
C TYR A 431 -25.62 18.29 28.90
N GLU A 432 -25.66 17.15 29.60
CA GLU A 432 -25.89 17.10 31.04
C GLU A 432 -24.62 17.54 31.78
N VAL A 433 -24.75 18.61 32.56
CA VAL A 433 -23.67 19.20 33.38
C VAL A 433 -24.29 19.53 34.75
N ASP A 434 -23.85 18.81 35.78
CA ASP A 434 -24.34 18.91 37.17
C ASP A 434 -23.52 19.87 38.05
#